data_AF-A0AAD9TUX1-F1
#
_entry.id   AF-A0AAD9TUX1-F1
#
_cell.length_a   1.000
_cell.length_b   1.000
_cell.length_c   1.000
_cell.angle_alpha   90.00
_cell.angle_beta   90.00
_cell.angle_gamma   90.00
#
_symmetry.space_group_name_H-M   'P 1'
#
loop_
_entity.id
_entity.type
_entity.pdbx_description
1 polymer ?
#
loop_
_entity_poly.entity_id
_entity_poly.type
_entity_poly.pdbx_seq_one_letter_code
_entity_poly.pdbx_strand_id
1 'polypeptide(L)'
;IKSGLWINPRVPEVIAKPELKNLTKTYGKFWCTWQVDRGDRLPLGAPSLMMSPQGVNLGMVRPELVQKRDGKYNISTDSMRQGRLEFSEPEWINPQADYWKRHGKGFAIDIEQTEMKKIAPFP
;
A
#
# COMPACT_ATOMS: atom_id res chain seq x y z
N ILE A 1 5.56 -0.67 5.76
CA ILE A 1 6.64 -1.66 5.96
C ILE A 1 7.20 -1.59 7.37
N LYS A 2 7.82 -0.45 7.76
CA LYS A 2 8.32 -0.21 9.12
C LYS A 2 7.26 -0.36 10.21
N SER A 3 5.99 -0.05 9.91
CA SER A 3 4.85 -0.26 10.82
C SER A 3 4.58 -1.72 11.21
N GLY A 4 5.20 -2.71 10.55
CA GLY A 4 4.95 -4.14 10.77
C GLY A 4 3.66 -4.65 10.11
N LEU A 5 2.95 -3.82 9.36
CA LEU A 5 1.67 -4.18 8.74
C LEU A 5 1.80 -5.05 7.49
N TRP A 6 2.88 -4.89 6.72
CA TRP A 6 3.14 -5.77 5.58
C TRP A 6 3.75 -7.08 6.07
N ILE A 7 3.14 -8.21 5.72
CA ILE A 7 3.64 -9.55 6.01
C ILE A 7 3.57 -10.42 4.76
N ASN A 8 4.52 -11.35 4.63
CA ASN A 8 4.45 -12.44 3.67
C ASN A 8 4.24 -13.73 4.49
N PRO A 9 2.99 -14.21 4.66
CA PRO A 9 2.72 -15.33 5.55
C PRO A 9 3.56 -16.55 5.19
N ARG A 10 4.13 -17.21 6.22
CA ARG A 10 4.98 -18.42 6.07
C ARG A 10 6.31 -18.19 5.33
N VAL A 11 6.66 -16.94 5.00
CA VAL A 11 7.97 -16.61 4.47
C VAL A 11 8.86 -16.10 5.61
N PRO A 12 10.03 -16.73 5.85
CA PRO A 12 10.99 -16.23 6.83
C PRO A 12 11.39 -14.77 6.56
N GLU A 13 11.45 -13.97 7.62
CA GLU A 13 11.77 -12.54 7.54
C GLU A 13 13.15 -12.30 6.89
N VAL A 14 14.12 -13.21 7.07
CA VAL A 14 15.45 -13.13 6.44
C VAL A 14 15.38 -13.17 4.90
N ILE A 15 14.36 -13.84 4.33
CA ILE A 15 14.14 -13.92 2.88
C ILE A 15 13.39 -12.68 2.39
N ALA A 16 12.38 -12.22 3.14
CA ALA A 16 11.57 -11.06 2.75
C ALA A 16 12.28 -9.71 2.93
N LYS A 17 13.22 -9.61 3.89
CA LYS A 17 13.87 -8.35 4.30
C LYS A 17 14.51 -7.56 3.16
N PRO A 18 15.28 -8.16 2.23
CA PRO A 18 15.90 -7.42 1.13
C PRO A 18 14.87 -6.70 0.24
N GLU A 19 13.79 -7.39 -0.11
CA GLU A 19 12.71 -6.81 -0.93
C GLU A 19 11.96 -5.71 -0.17
N LEU A 20 11.62 -5.96 1.10
CA LEU A 20 10.97 -4.98 1.96
C LEU A 20 11.83 -3.72 2.15
N LYS A 21 13.16 -3.86 2.21
CA LYS A 21 14.08 -2.72 2.29
C LYS A 21 14.01 -1.84 1.04
N ASN A 22 13.91 -2.45 -0.15
CA ASN A 22 13.73 -1.71 -1.40
C ASN A 22 12.36 -1.01 -1.45
N LEU A 23 11.30 -1.70 -1.05
CA LEU A 23 9.95 -1.14 -1.04
C LEU A 23 9.76 -0.02 0.00
N THR A 24 10.58 0.03 1.06
CA THR A 24 10.46 1.08 2.10
C THR A 24 10.81 2.46 1.56
N LYS A 25 11.56 2.52 0.47
CA LYS A 25 11.89 3.76 -0.25
C LYS A 25 10.75 4.26 -1.15
N THR A 26 9.62 3.56 -1.20
CA THR A 26 8.45 3.98 -1.97
C THR A 26 7.50 4.85 -1.13
N TYR A 27 6.60 5.56 -1.79
CA TYR A 27 5.58 6.40 -1.14
C TYR A 27 4.45 5.60 -0.47
N GLY A 28 4.42 4.27 -0.65
CA GLY A 28 3.32 3.42 -0.21
C GLY A 28 2.00 3.73 -0.93
N LYS A 29 2.04 4.19 -2.18
CA LYS A 29 0.87 4.51 -3.02
C LYS A 29 0.92 3.71 -4.30
N PHE A 30 -0.23 3.27 -4.80
CA PHE A 30 -0.32 2.48 -6.02
C PHE A 30 -1.68 2.67 -6.70
N TRP A 31 -1.72 2.48 -8.02
CA TRP A 31 -2.96 2.40 -8.77
C TRP A 31 -3.53 1.00 -8.67
N CYS A 32 -4.77 0.88 -8.20
CA CYS A 32 -5.48 -0.39 -8.09
C CYS A 32 -6.66 -0.41 -9.05
N THR A 33 -6.71 -1.38 -9.95
CA THR A 33 -7.86 -1.60 -10.85
C THR A 33 -8.86 -2.60 -10.26
N TRP A 34 -8.61 -3.15 -9.07
CA TRP A 34 -9.49 -4.13 -8.45
C TRP A 34 -10.36 -3.50 -7.37
N GLN A 35 -11.67 -3.46 -7.62
CA GLN A 35 -12.70 -3.10 -6.64
C GLN A 35 -13.32 -4.38 -6.08
N VAL A 36 -12.70 -4.94 -5.04
CA VAL A 36 -13.10 -6.23 -4.43
C VAL A 36 -14.52 -6.21 -3.84
N ASP A 37 -14.99 -5.03 -3.46
CA ASP A 37 -16.31 -4.74 -2.92
C ASP A 37 -17.42 -4.78 -3.97
N ARG A 38 -17.10 -4.61 -5.26
CA ARG A 38 -18.06 -4.72 -6.37
C ARG A 38 -18.43 -6.18 -6.70
N GLY A 39 -17.62 -7.14 -6.26
CA GLY A 39 -17.85 -8.57 -6.50
C GLY A 39 -17.39 -9.06 -7.88
N ASP A 40 -16.57 -8.30 -8.59
CA ASP A 40 -16.07 -8.71 -9.90
C ASP A 40 -15.14 -9.92 -9.80
N ARG A 41 -15.28 -10.82 -10.78
CA ARG A 41 -14.41 -11.99 -10.93
C ARG A 41 -12.99 -11.63 -11.38
N LEU A 42 -12.85 -10.51 -12.09
CA LEU A 42 -11.58 -10.05 -12.66
C LEU A 42 -11.28 -8.62 -12.20
N PRO A 43 -10.00 -8.25 -12.00
CA PRO A 43 -9.57 -6.93 -11.51
C PRO A 43 -9.59 -5.86 -12.62
N LEU A 44 -10.72 -5.75 -13.34
CA LEU A 44 -10.89 -4.89 -14.52
C LEU A 44 -11.83 -3.71 -14.23
N GLY A 45 -11.53 -2.95 -13.18
CA GLY A 45 -12.24 -1.70 -12.84
C GLY A 45 -11.47 -0.45 -13.23
N ALA A 46 -12.09 0.69 -12.99
CA ALA A 46 -11.43 1.99 -13.08
C ALA A 46 -10.20 2.03 -12.15
N PRO A 47 -9.04 2.54 -12.60
CA PRO A 47 -7.90 2.70 -11.71
C PRO A 47 -8.27 3.65 -10.58
N SER A 48 -8.05 3.20 -9.36
CA SER A 48 -8.28 3.97 -8.13
C SER A 48 -6.94 4.18 -7.42
N LEU A 49 -6.67 5.40 -6.96
CA LEU A 49 -5.44 5.67 -6.20
C LEU A 49 -5.60 5.11 -4.80
N MET A 50 -4.84 4.06 -4.49
CA MET A 50 -4.80 3.47 -3.16
C MET A 50 -3.49 3.80 -2.45
N MET A 51 -3.52 3.68 -1.12
CA MET A 51 -2.36 3.96 -0.29
C MET A 51 -2.28 3.00 0.89
N SER A 52 -1.06 2.84 1.39
CA SER A 52 -0.77 2.10 2.61
C SER A 52 -1.39 2.80 3.82
N PRO A 53 -1.73 2.06 4.88
CA PRO A 53 -2.19 2.65 6.13
C PRO A 53 -1.24 3.71 6.68
N GLN A 54 -1.80 4.76 7.26
CA GLN A 54 -1.09 5.93 7.76
C GLN A 54 -1.34 6.12 9.26
N GLY A 55 -0.43 6.81 9.96
CA GLY A 55 -0.59 7.13 11.39
C GLY A 55 -1.62 8.22 11.71
N VAL A 56 -2.35 8.72 10.72
CA VAL A 56 -3.47 9.66 10.92
C VAL A 56 -4.76 8.88 11.13
N ASN A 57 -5.68 9.38 11.96
CA ASN A 57 -6.89 8.66 12.39
C ASN A 57 -7.64 7.96 11.23
N LEU A 58 -7.91 8.68 10.13
CA LEU A 58 -8.57 8.14 8.92
C LEU A 58 -7.79 7.02 8.20
N GLY A 59 -6.48 6.94 8.38
CA GLY A 59 -5.60 5.98 7.72
C GLY A 59 -5.16 4.81 8.61
N MET A 60 -5.61 4.76 9.87
CA MET A 60 -5.21 3.70 10.80
C MET A 60 -5.95 2.40 10.53
N VAL A 61 -5.24 1.28 10.59
CA VAL A 61 -5.86 -0.05 10.58
C VAL A 61 -6.50 -0.30 11.95
N ARG A 62 -7.71 -0.87 11.95
CA ARG A 62 -8.38 -1.28 13.19
C ARG A 62 -7.50 -2.29 13.96
N PRO A 63 -7.16 -2.03 15.24
CA PRO A 63 -6.26 -2.90 16.00
C PRO A 63 -6.70 -4.36 16.08
N GLU A 64 -8.01 -4.60 16.18
CA GLU A 64 -8.61 -5.94 16.23
C GLU A 64 -8.29 -6.77 14.98
N LEU A 65 -8.22 -6.14 13.80
CA LEU A 65 -7.85 -6.85 12.56
C LEU A 65 -6.38 -7.28 12.57
N VAL A 66 -5.52 -6.44 13.14
CA VAL A 66 -4.09 -6.74 13.29
C VAL A 66 -3.91 -7.90 14.28
N GLN A 67 -4.57 -7.86 15.44
CA GLN A 67 -4.54 -8.92 16.44
C GLN A 67 -5.05 -10.26 15.87
N LYS A 68 -6.18 -10.23 15.14
CA LYS A 68 -6.74 -11.42 14.50
C LYS A 68 -5.78 -12.04 13.48
N ARG A 69 -5.11 -11.20 12.68
CA ARG A 69 -4.08 -11.64 11.73
C ARG A 69 -2.88 -12.25 12.45
N ASP A 70 -2.39 -11.58 13.49
CA ASP A 70 -1.23 -12.00 14.26
C ASP A 70 -1.47 -13.36 14.94
N GLY A 71 -2.63 -13.54 15.56
CA GLY A 71 -3.07 -14.83 16.10
C GLY A 71 -3.21 -15.92 15.03
N LYS A 72 -3.76 -15.59 13.85
CA LYS A 72 -3.93 -16.56 12.74
C LYS A 72 -2.59 -17.11 12.22
N TYR A 73 -1.56 -16.27 12.16
CA TYR A 73 -0.25 -16.65 11.61
C TYR A 73 0.82 -16.92 12.67
N ASN A 74 0.47 -16.81 13.96
CA ASN A 74 1.39 -16.90 15.10
C ASN A 74 2.61 -15.97 14.93
N ILE A 75 2.35 -14.69 14.68
CA ILE A 75 3.36 -13.65 14.45
C ILE A 75 3.16 -12.46 15.40
N SER A 76 4.16 -11.59 15.51
CA SER A 76 4.08 -10.34 16.29
C SER A 76 4.37 -9.13 15.41
N THR A 77 3.37 -8.25 15.25
CA THR A 77 3.53 -6.96 14.57
C THR A 77 4.63 -6.11 15.20
N ASP A 78 4.72 -6.11 16.53
CA ASP A 78 5.71 -5.30 17.25
C ASP A 78 7.13 -5.84 17.04
N SER A 79 7.32 -7.16 17.03
CA SER A 79 8.61 -7.78 16.70
C SER A 79 9.06 -7.40 15.27
N MET A 80 8.15 -7.45 14.30
CA MET A 80 8.44 -7.03 12.92
C MET A 80 8.73 -5.54 12.81
N ARG A 81 8.02 -4.69 13.58
CA ARG A 81 8.30 -3.25 13.64
C ARG A 81 9.73 -3.01 14.13
N GLN A 82 10.11 -3.62 15.26
CA GLN A 82 11.45 -3.50 15.83
C GLN A 82 12.53 -3.99 14.84
N GLY A 83 12.31 -5.15 14.23
CA GLY A 83 13.26 -5.74 13.27
C GLY A 83 13.44 -4.96 11.96
N ARG A 84 12.65 -3.92 11.71
CA ARG A 84 12.63 -3.09 10.50
C ARG A 84 12.89 -1.60 10.77
N LEU A 85 13.20 -1.21 12.01
CA LEU A 85 13.46 0.20 12.37
C LEU A 85 14.57 0.83 11.53
N GLU A 86 15.62 0.07 11.27
CA GLU A 86 16.81 0.46 10.50
C GLU A 86 16.58 0.60 8.99
N PHE A 87 15.35 0.40 8.51
CA PHE A 87 15.06 0.61 7.09
C PHE A 87 15.03 2.11 6.77
N SER A 88 15.77 2.49 5.73
CA SER A 88 15.75 3.85 5.22
C SER A 88 14.42 4.17 4.56
N GLU A 89 13.95 5.39 4.81
CA GLU A 89 12.76 5.97 4.21
C GLU A 89 13.16 6.80 2.98
N PRO A 90 12.19 7.23 2.14
CA PRO A 90 12.48 8.15 1.04
C PRO A 90 13.06 9.45 1.60
N GLU A 91 14.20 9.91 1.06
CA GLU A 91 14.85 11.16 1.46
C GLU A 91 13.96 12.38 1.23
N TRP A 92 13.11 12.30 0.20
CA TRP A 92 12.17 13.34 -0.15
C TRP A 92 10.82 12.75 -0.53
N ILE A 93 9.77 13.32 0.07
CA ILE A 93 8.38 13.03 -0.23
C ILE A 93 7.78 14.31 -0.82
N ASN A 94 7.24 14.22 -2.04
CA ASN A 94 6.51 15.32 -2.64
C ASN A 94 5.46 15.89 -1.65
N PRO A 95 5.47 17.20 -1.35
CA PRO A 95 4.55 17.81 -0.39
C PRO A 95 3.07 17.57 -0.68
N GLN A 96 2.70 17.34 -1.94
CA GLN A 96 1.33 17.09 -2.37
C GLN A 96 0.94 15.61 -2.32
N ALA A 97 1.89 14.69 -2.11
CA ALA A 97 1.59 13.25 -2.09
C ALA A 97 0.56 12.91 -1.00
N ASP A 98 0.61 13.57 0.15
CA ASP A 98 -0.28 13.32 1.29
C ASP A 98 -1.29 14.46 1.53
N TYR A 99 -1.66 15.19 0.48
CA TYR A 99 -2.60 16.32 0.55
C TYR A 99 -3.89 15.97 1.30
N TRP A 100 -4.42 14.77 1.08
CA TRP A 100 -5.64 14.28 1.73
C TRP A 100 -5.56 14.25 3.26
N LYS A 101 -4.37 14.05 3.85
CA LYS A 101 -4.20 13.97 5.32
C LYS A 101 -4.59 15.27 6.02
N ARG A 102 -4.41 16.41 5.33
CA ARG A 102 -4.68 17.75 5.86
C ARG A 102 -6.04 18.30 5.41
N HIS A 103 -6.45 17.98 4.19
CA HIS A 103 -7.61 18.61 3.56
C HIS A 103 -8.83 17.70 3.40
N GLY A 104 -8.69 16.40 3.65
CA GLY A 104 -9.78 15.41 3.46
C GLY A 104 -10.19 15.22 2.00
N LYS A 105 -9.44 15.76 1.04
CA LYS A 105 -9.71 15.69 -0.40
C LYS A 105 -8.58 14.95 -1.12
N GLY A 106 -8.93 14.19 -2.15
CA GLY A 106 -7.99 13.46 -3.00
C GLY A 106 -8.26 13.72 -4.48
N PHE A 107 -7.40 13.17 -5.34
CA PHE A 107 -7.63 13.17 -6.79
C PHE A 107 -8.73 12.17 -7.13
N ALA A 108 -9.66 12.57 -7.98
CA ALA A 108 -10.63 11.68 -8.60
C ALA A 108 -10.12 11.28 -9.99
N ILE A 109 -10.34 10.02 -10.36
CA ILE A 109 -10.20 9.55 -11.74
C ILE A 109 -11.60 9.34 -12.30
N ASP A 110 -11.79 9.78 -13.54
CA ASP A 110 -12.97 9.47 -14.34
C ASP A 110 -12.58 8.62 -15.56
N ILE A 111 -13.54 7.88 -16.11
CA ILE A 111 -13.37 7.10 -17.34
C ILE A 111 -14.12 7.79 -18.47
N GLU A 112 -13.38 8.16 -19.51
CA GLU A 112 -13.95 8.70 -20.74
C GLU A 112 -13.75 7.72 -21.91
N GLN A 113 -14.76 7.60 -22.77
CA GLN A 113 -14.63 6.84 -24.01
C GLN A 113 -13.69 7.60 -24.96
N THR A 114 -12.66 6.91 -25.47
CA THR A 114 -11.67 7.48 -26.37
C THR A 114 -11.31 6.51 -27.49
N GLU A 115 -10.77 7.02 -28.60
CA GLU A 115 -10.25 6.17 -29.67
C GLU A 115 -9.04 5.37 -29.19
N MET A 116 -9.09 4.04 -29.33
CA MET A 116 -7.99 3.16 -28.93
C MET A 116 -6.75 3.44 -29.79
N LYS A 117 -5.67 3.92 -29.15
CA LYS A 117 -4.36 4.02 -29.79
C LYS A 117 -3.83 2.61 -30.07
N LYS A 118 -3.85 2.20 -31.34
CA LYS A 118 -3.43 0.86 -31.79
C LYS A 118 -1.92 0.63 -31.70
N ILE A 119 -1.15 1.69 -31.47
CA ILE A 119 0.32 1.68 -31.46
C ILE A 119 0.76 2.55 -30.28
N ALA A 120 1.47 1.96 -29.33
CA ALA A 120 2.22 2.73 -28.35
C ALA A 120 3.62 2.98 -28.94
N PRO A 121 4.14 4.22 -28.99
CA PRO A 121 5.56 4.41 -29.21
C PRO A 121 6.29 3.71 -28.05
N PHE A 122 7.02 2.65 -28.37
CA PHE A 122 7.88 1.97 -27.42
C PHE A 122 8.98 2.98 -27.01
N PRO A 123 9.28 3.12 -25.70
CA PRO A 123 10.43 3.90 -25.26
C PRO A 123 11.75 3.25 -25.71
#